data_AF-W4JNJ5-F1
#
_entry.id   AF-W4JNJ5-F1
#
_cell.length_a   1.000
_cell.length_b   1.000
_cell.length_c   1.000
_cell.angle_alpha   90.00
_cell.angle_beta   90.00
_cell.angle_gamma   90.00
#
_symmetry.space_group_name_H-M   'P 1'
#
loop_
_entity.id
_entity.type
_entity.pdbx_description
1 polymer ?
#
loop_
_entity_poly.entity_id
_entity_poly.type
_entity_poly.pdbx_seq_one_letter_code
_entity_poly.pdbx_strand_id
1 'polypeptide(L)'
;MPSVRDEYALDDRRLGIGIVPPLPPVVRSSGETITVGIIGAGVAGLFTAMLLEKAIEDHGLDIKYEILEAETVEGGASIRRKAVDSSLWRLGERLLCEAWISLAVDRGAMRFPDIAYMKPARDLCTTLGPDRVKIPHIMSTQQNIGFFNGKRLADVERQIKTHAKEYDPFRTGARLKGSPAP
;
A
#
# COMPACT_ATOMS: atom_id res chain seq x y z
N MET A 1 25.22 -10.69 4.07
CA MET A 1 24.21 -11.67 3.67
C MET A 1 23.45 -11.06 2.51
N PRO A 2 23.35 -11.73 1.34
CA PRO A 2 22.48 -11.28 0.28
C PRO A 2 21.04 -11.22 0.79
N SER A 3 20.24 -10.27 0.30
CA SER A 3 18.82 -10.23 0.63
C SER A 3 18.11 -11.41 -0.04
N VAL A 4 16.97 -11.84 0.51
CA VAL A 4 16.11 -12.86 -0.13
C VAL A 4 15.79 -12.50 -1.58
N ARG A 5 15.68 -11.20 -1.91
CA ARG A 5 15.51 -10.73 -3.30
C ARG A 5 16.74 -10.99 -4.18
N ASP A 6 17.94 -10.81 -3.62
CA ASP A 6 19.19 -11.08 -4.35
C ASP A 6 19.38 -12.58 -4.60
N GLU A 7 18.91 -13.43 -3.67
CA GLU A 7 18.92 -14.89 -3.86
C GLU A 7 18.01 -15.33 -5.00
N TYR A 8 16.79 -14.79 -5.12
CA TYR A 8 15.90 -15.09 -6.24
C TYR A 8 16.42 -14.55 -7.59
N ALA A 9 17.02 -13.36 -7.61
CA ALA A 9 17.58 -12.78 -8.83
C ALA A 9 18.80 -13.57 -9.36
N LEU A 10 19.52 -14.27 -8.47
CA LEU A 10 20.61 -15.16 -8.84
C LEU A 10 20.11 -16.52 -9.34
N ASP A 11 18.94 -16.97 -8.87
CA ASP A 11 18.34 -18.25 -9.29
C ASP A 11 17.73 -18.18 -10.70
N ASP A 12 17.20 -17.03 -11.10
CA ASP A 12 16.71 -16.78 -12.48
C ASP A 12 17.82 -16.98 -13.53
N ARG A 13 19.08 -16.70 -13.18
CA ARG A 13 20.23 -16.95 -14.07
C ARG A 13 20.61 -18.43 -14.15
N ARG A 14 20.29 -19.23 -13.12
CA ARG A 14 20.57 -20.68 -13.07
C ARG A 14 19.53 -21.50 -13.81
N LEU A 15 18.29 -21.02 -13.86
CA LEU A 15 17.20 -21.69 -14.58
C LEU A 15 17.32 -21.62 -16.10
N GLY A 16 18.34 -20.94 -16.65
CA GLY A 16 18.53 -20.85 -18.08
C GLY A 16 17.34 -20.19 -18.79
N ILE A 17 16.59 -19.35 -18.07
CA ILE A 17 15.52 -18.52 -18.64
C ILE A 17 16.23 -17.47 -19.49
N GLY A 18 16.58 -17.87 -20.72
CA GLY A 18 17.11 -16.98 -21.73
C GLY A 18 16.18 -15.78 -21.86
N ILE A 19 16.72 -14.65 -22.29
CA ILE A 19 15.96 -13.44 -22.60
C ILE A 19 14.74 -13.88 -23.43
N VAL A 20 13.56 -13.87 -22.82
CA VAL A 20 12.33 -14.26 -23.51
C VAL A 20 12.15 -13.19 -24.58
N PRO A 21 12.19 -13.54 -25.87
CA PRO A 21 12.00 -12.55 -26.91
C PRO A 21 10.64 -11.88 -26.68
N PRO A 22 10.51 -10.56 -26.90
CA PRO A 22 9.24 -9.89 -26.74
C PRO A 22 8.21 -10.63 -27.61
N LEU A 23 7.05 -10.94 -27.01
CA LEU A 23 5.97 -11.57 -27.75
C LEU A 23 5.61 -10.68 -28.94
N PRO A 24 5.37 -11.25 -30.14
CA PRO A 24 4.96 -10.47 -31.29
C PRO A 24 3.65 -9.74 -30.97
N PRO A 25 3.41 -8.54 -31.55
CA PRO A 25 2.16 -7.83 -31.36
C PRO A 25 0.99 -8.71 -31.79
N VAL A 26 -0.02 -8.85 -30.94
CA VAL A 26 -1.24 -9.57 -31.29
C VAL A 26 -2.04 -8.69 -32.25
N VAL A 27 -2.14 -9.11 -33.51
CA VAL A 27 -3.02 -8.47 -34.50
C VAL A 27 -4.44 -8.89 -34.20
N ARG A 28 -5.28 -7.95 -33.76
CA ARG A 28 -6.70 -8.19 -33.51
C ARG A 28 -7.53 -7.69 -34.69
N SER A 29 -8.61 -8.40 -35.00
CA SER A 29 -9.59 -7.93 -35.97
C SER A 29 -10.38 -6.76 -35.38
N SER A 30 -10.80 -5.82 -36.24
CA SER A 30 -11.65 -4.71 -35.80
C SER A 30 -12.97 -5.24 -35.26
N GLY A 31 -13.31 -4.88 -34.01
CA GLY A 31 -14.57 -5.27 -33.38
C GLY A 31 -14.52 -6.54 -32.52
N GLU A 32 -13.35 -7.13 -32.31
CA GLU A 32 -13.19 -8.22 -31.34
C GLU A 32 -13.27 -7.68 -29.89
N THR A 33 -14.10 -8.32 -29.06
CA THR A 33 -14.18 -8.02 -27.63
C THR A 33 -12.83 -8.21 -26.96
N ILE A 34 -12.35 -7.18 -26.26
CA ILE A 34 -11.06 -7.24 -25.57
C ILE A 34 -11.27 -7.82 -24.16
N THR A 35 -10.63 -8.95 -23.85
CA THR A 35 -10.59 -9.46 -22.47
C THR A 35 -9.32 -9.01 -21.75
N VAL A 36 -9.47 -8.46 -20.54
CA VAL A 36 -8.39 -7.99 -19.67
C VAL A 36 -8.36 -8.81 -18.38
N GLY A 37 -7.22 -9.46 -18.11
CA GLY A 37 -6.98 -10.10 -16.82
C GLY A 37 -6.27 -9.15 -15.86
N ILE A 38 -6.83 -8.94 -14.67
CA ILE A 38 -6.25 -8.16 -13.57
C ILE A 38 -5.77 -9.16 -12.52
N ILE A 39 -4.47 -9.19 -12.25
CA ILE A 39 -3.89 -10.09 -11.23
C ILE A 39 -3.76 -9.32 -9.91
N GLY A 40 -4.47 -9.80 -8.89
CA GLY A 40 -4.62 -9.21 -7.56
C GLY A 40 -5.93 -8.43 -7.39
N ALA A 41 -6.74 -8.78 -6.40
CA ALA A 41 -7.94 -8.11 -5.91
C ALA A 41 -7.67 -7.18 -4.71
N GLY A 42 -6.41 -6.79 -4.50
CA GLY A 42 -6.07 -5.69 -3.60
C GLY A 42 -6.56 -4.33 -4.11
N VAL A 43 -6.30 -3.26 -3.35
CA VAL A 43 -6.77 -1.90 -3.65
C VAL A 43 -6.42 -1.46 -5.09
N ALA A 44 -5.22 -1.75 -5.57
CA ALA A 44 -4.78 -1.37 -6.92
C ALA A 44 -5.57 -2.11 -8.02
N GLY A 45 -5.84 -3.39 -7.84
CA GLY A 45 -6.60 -4.19 -8.81
C GLY A 45 -8.07 -3.77 -8.86
N LEU A 46 -8.68 -3.53 -7.70
CA LEU A 46 -10.05 -3.00 -7.60
C LEU A 46 -10.15 -1.60 -8.20
N PHE A 47 -9.19 -0.73 -7.93
CA PHE A 47 -9.16 0.61 -8.53
C PHE A 47 -9.02 0.54 -10.06
N THR A 48 -8.18 -0.37 -10.56
CA THR A 48 -8.02 -0.60 -12.01
C THR A 48 -9.33 -1.06 -12.65
N ALA A 49 -10.04 -2.00 -12.00
CA ALA A 49 -11.34 -2.45 -12.45
C ALA A 49 -12.37 -1.32 -12.52
N MET A 50 -12.43 -0.45 -11.49
CA MET A 50 -13.33 0.72 -11.50
C MET A 50 -13.01 1.71 -12.63
N LEU A 51 -11.73 1.93 -12.92
CA LEU A 51 -11.34 2.79 -14.04
C LEU A 51 -11.73 2.18 -15.40
N LEU A 52 -11.60 0.85 -15.54
CA LEU A 52 -12.05 0.14 -16.75
C LEU A 52 -13.56 0.21 -16.92
N GLU A 53 -14.34 -0.01 -15.86
CA GLU A 53 -15.81 0.13 -15.90
C GLU A 53 -16.22 1.53 -16.34
N LYS A 54 -15.61 2.56 -15.75
CA LYS A 54 -15.86 3.93 -16.14
C LYS A 54 -15.51 4.20 -17.61
N ALA A 55 -14.37 3.71 -18.09
CA ALA A 55 -13.97 3.87 -19.49
C ALA A 55 -14.90 3.13 -20.46
N ILE A 56 -15.39 1.94 -20.07
CA ILE A 56 -16.40 1.18 -20.82
C ILE A 56 -17.69 1.98 -20.93
N GLU A 57 -18.15 2.57 -19.83
CA GLU A 57 -19.37 3.38 -19.78
C GLU A 57 -19.23 4.68 -20.59
N ASP A 58 -18.15 5.45 -20.35
CA ASP A 58 -17.94 6.77 -20.95
C ASP A 58 -17.70 6.70 -22.47
N HIS A 59 -17.16 5.58 -22.99
CA HIS A 59 -16.74 5.46 -24.39
C HIS A 59 -17.38 4.30 -25.14
N GLY A 60 -18.28 3.53 -24.52
CA GLY A 60 -18.94 2.37 -25.14
C GLY A 60 -17.96 1.29 -25.59
N LEU A 61 -16.88 1.07 -24.84
CA LEU A 61 -15.84 0.11 -25.20
C LEU A 61 -16.32 -1.32 -24.98
N ASP A 62 -16.10 -2.21 -25.96
CA ASP A 62 -16.36 -3.65 -25.80
C ASP A 62 -15.17 -4.35 -25.11
N ILE A 63 -15.00 -4.03 -23.82
CA ILE A 63 -13.97 -4.62 -22.96
C ILE A 63 -14.65 -5.47 -21.90
N LYS A 64 -14.17 -6.70 -21.73
CA LYS A 64 -14.47 -7.58 -20.60
C LYS A 64 -13.25 -7.64 -19.70
N TYR A 65 -13.43 -7.70 -18.40
CA TYR A 65 -12.31 -7.88 -17.49
C TYR A 65 -12.62 -8.92 -16.40
N GLU A 66 -11.56 -9.57 -15.93
CA GLU A 66 -11.61 -10.55 -14.85
C GLU A 66 -10.52 -10.22 -13.82
N ILE A 67 -10.85 -10.29 -12.52
CA ILE A 67 -9.89 -10.11 -11.44
C ILE A 67 -9.54 -11.49 -10.87
N LEU A 68 -8.26 -11.82 -10.85
CA LEU A 68 -7.71 -13.07 -10.34
C LEU A 68 -6.94 -12.78 -9.06
N GLU A 69 -7.42 -13.24 -7.92
CA GLU A 69 -6.72 -13.14 -6.62
C GLU A 69 -6.13 -14.51 -6.26
N ALA A 70 -4.87 -14.52 -5.83
CA ALA A 70 -4.16 -15.74 -5.47
C ALA A 70 -4.52 -16.20 -4.06
N GLU A 71 -4.85 -15.26 -3.16
CA GLU A 71 -5.22 -15.58 -1.80
C GLU A 71 -6.64 -16.19 -1.76
N THR A 72 -6.71 -17.48 -1.45
CA THR A 72 -7.97 -18.09 -1.05
C THR A 72 -8.27 -17.60 0.36
N VAL A 73 -9.32 -16.79 0.52
CA VAL A 73 -9.94 -16.62 1.84
C VAL A 73 -10.32 -18.03 2.30
N GLU A 74 -9.68 -18.52 3.37
CA GLU A 74 -10.00 -19.84 3.95
C GLU A 74 -11.51 -19.90 4.22
N GLY A 75 -12.25 -20.63 3.38
CA GLY A 75 -13.72 -20.65 3.45
C GLY A 75 -14.50 -20.94 2.16
N GLY A 76 -13.92 -20.94 0.95
CA GLY A 76 -14.70 -21.44 -0.20
C GLY A 76 -14.12 -21.21 -1.58
N ALA A 77 -14.19 -22.28 -2.37
CA ALA A 77 -13.85 -22.36 -3.78
C ALA A 77 -14.58 -21.31 -4.65
N SER A 78 -13.87 -20.85 -5.68
CA SER A 78 -14.40 -20.14 -6.86
C SER A 78 -15.19 -18.87 -6.56
N ILE A 79 -14.48 -17.74 -6.48
CA ILE A 79 -15.08 -16.40 -6.57
C ILE A 79 -15.51 -16.17 -8.03
N ARG A 80 -16.66 -16.73 -8.44
CA ARG A 80 -17.51 -16.07 -9.45
C ARG A 80 -18.45 -15.16 -8.67
N ARG A 81 -18.30 -13.84 -8.83
CA ARG A 81 -19.22 -12.82 -8.30
C ARG A 81 -19.62 -13.03 -6.83
N LYS A 82 -18.67 -12.95 -5.92
CA LYS A 82 -18.97 -12.56 -4.54
C LYS A 82 -18.03 -11.45 -4.16
N ALA A 83 -18.62 -10.37 -3.66
CA ALA A 83 -17.94 -9.19 -3.15
C ALA A 83 -16.68 -9.61 -2.39
N VAL A 84 -15.57 -8.96 -2.73
CA VAL A 84 -14.30 -9.13 -2.05
C VAL A 84 -14.54 -8.96 -0.54
N ASP A 85 -14.57 -10.07 0.20
CA ASP A 85 -14.58 -10.05 1.65
C ASP A 85 -13.18 -9.60 2.04
N SER A 86 -13.02 -8.28 2.17
CA SER A 86 -11.78 -7.66 2.60
C SER A 86 -11.53 -8.07 4.05
N SER A 87 -10.82 -9.19 4.22
CA SER A 87 -10.34 -9.78 5.47
C SER A 87 -9.40 -8.86 6.27
N LEU A 88 -9.29 -7.58 5.93
CA LEU A 88 -8.56 -6.55 6.68
C LEU A 88 -9.18 -6.24 8.05
N TRP A 89 -10.44 -6.62 8.31
CA TRP A 89 -11.20 -6.17 9.49
C TRP A 89 -11.52 -7.24 10.54
N ARG A 90 -11.21 -8.53 10.31
CA ARG A 90 -11.62 -9.61 11.23
C ARG A 90 -10.50 -10.00 12.20
N LEU A 91 -10.24 -9.16 13.19
CA LEU A 91 -9.54 -9.60 14.41
C LEU A 91 -10.07 -8.85 15.64
N GLY A 92 -11.35 -9.01 15.96
CA GLY A 92 -11.94 -8.40 17.15
C GLY A 92 -13.14 -9.13 17.77
N GLU A 93 -13.57 -10.27 17.25
CA GLU A 93 -14.88 -10.83 17.59
C GLU A 93 -14.91 -11.79 18.79
N ARG A 94 -13.85 -11.93 19.59
CA ARG A 94 -13.86 -13.01 20.60
C ARG A 94 -13.17 -12.77 21.94
N LEU A 95 -12.96 -11.53 22.37
CA LEU A 95 -12.47 -11.26 23.73
C LEU A 95 -13.23 -10.11 24.41
N LEU A 96 -14.29 -10.51 25.13
CA LEU A 96 -14.76 -10.06 26.45
C LEU A 96 -15.14 -8.57 26.69
N CYS A 97 -16.34 -8.41 27.29
CA CYS A 97 -16.86 -7.29 28.10
C CYS A 97 -17.71 -6.19 27.42
N GLU A 98 -18.78 -5.80 28.12
CA GLU A 98 -19.97 -5.03 27.75
C GLU A 98 -19.77 -3.54 27.37
N ALA A 99 -18.57 -3.16 26.95
CA ALA A 99 -18.30 -1.86 26.33
C ALA A 99 -17.62 -2.12 25.00
N TRP A 100 -18.41 -2.14 23.92
CA TRP A 100 -17.95 -2.44 22.56
C TRP A 100 -17.05 -1.31 22.03
N ILE A 101 -15.81 -1.25 22.52
CA ILE A 101 -14.74 -0.54 21.87
C ILE A 101 -14.20 -1.50 20.82
N SER A 102 -14.71 -1.40 19.59
CA SER A 102 -14.13 -2.10 18.45
C SER A 102 -12.71 -1.58 18.25
N LEU A 103 -11.71 -2.35 18.69
CA LEU A 103 -10.32 -2.05 18.40
C LEU A 103 -10.07 -2.36 16.92
N ALA A 104 -10.14 -1.33 16.09
CA ALA A 104 -9.71 -1.43 14.71
C ALA A 104 -8.18 -1.56 14.68
N VAL A 105 -7.68 -2.71 14.21
CA VAL A 105 -6.26 -2.95 13.96
C VAL A 105 -6.09 -3.24 12.47
N ASP A 106 -5.46 -2.32 11.76
CA ASP A 106 -5.12 -2.52 10.36
C ASP A 106 -3.87 -3.40 10.21
N ARG A 107 -3.93 -4.37 9.30
CA ARG A 107 -2.78 -5.21 8.94
C ARG A 107 -1.91 -4.63 7.82
N GLY A 108 -2.37 -3.56 7.16
CA GLY A 108 -1.77 -3.01 5.95
C GLY A 108 -1.61 -1.49 5.99
N ALA A 109 -1.93 -0.82 4.89
CA ALA A 109 -1.86 0.64 4.81
C ALA A 109 -2.92 1.29 5.72
N MET A 110 -2.47 2.03 6.74
CA MET A 110 -3.35 2.65 7.73
C MET A 110 -3.64 4.14 7.48
N ARG A 111 -2.99 4.74 6.48
CA ARG A 111 -2.98 6.19 6.31
C ARG A 111 -2.94 6.61 4.84
N PHE A 112 -3.65 7.68 4.54
CA PHE A 112 -3.77 8.27 3.21
C PHE A 112 -3.49 9.77 3.30
N PRO A 113 -2.23 10.21 3.11
CA PRO A 113 -1.87 11.61 3.29
C PRO A 113 -2.51 12.50 2.22
N ASP A 114 -2.83 13.74 2.61
CA ASP A 114 -3.33 14.76 1.69
C ASP A 114 -2.18 15.41 0.90
N ILE A 115 -1.67 14.67 -0.09
CA ILE A 115 -0.62 15.10 -1.01
C ILE A 115 -1.07 14.98 -2.46
N ALA A 116 -0.49 15.75 -3.38
CA ALA A 116 -0.89 15.77 -4.80
C ALA A 116 -0.92 14.37 -5.44
N TYR A 117 0.07 13.52 -5.15
CA TYR A 117 0.17 12.16 -5.68
C TYR A 117 -0.97 11.22 -5.22
N MET A 118 -1.62 11.53 -4.09
CA MET A 118 -2.74 10.74 -3.56
C MET A 118 -4.11 11.30 -3.97
N LYS A 119 -4.16 12.31 -4.84
CA LYS A 119 -5.42 12.90 -5.31
C LYS A 119 -6.38 11.84 -5.90
N PRO A 120 -5.96 10.92 -6.79
CA PRO A 120 -6.88 9.92 -7.35
C PRO A 120 -7.55 9.04 -6.28
N ALA A 121 -6.78 8.60 -5.28
CA ALA A 121 -7.31 7.81 -4.17
C ALA A 121 -8.29 8.62 -3.29
N ARG A 122 -8.03 9.92 -3.08
CA ARG A 122 -8.96 10.79 -2.35
C ARG A 122 -10.24 11.07 -3.12
N ASP A 123 -10.13 11.38 -4.42
CA ASP A 123 -11.29 11.59 -5.28
C ASP A 123 -12.19 10.35 -5.26
N LEU A 124 -11.59 9.16 -5.31
CA LEU A 124 -12.28 7.87 -5.16
C LEU A 124 -13.01 7.77 -3.81
N CYS A 125 -12.33 8.06 -2.70
CA CYS A 125 -12.96 8.08 -1.38
C CYS A 125 -14.11 9.11 -1.29
N THR A 126 -14.04 10.23 -1.99
CA THR A 126 -15.16 11.17 -2.04
C THR A 126 -16.32 10.60 -2.85
N THR A 127 -16.06 9.98 -4.00
CA THR A 127 -17.08 9.33 -4.83
C THR A 127 -17.79 8.19 -4.09
N LEU A 128 -17.04 7.37 -3.34
CA LEU A 128 -17.60 6.24 -2.60
C LEU A 128 -18.34 6.64 -1.30
N GLY A 129 -18.22 7.91 -0.87
CA GLY A 129 -18.84 8.41 0.35
C GLY A 129 -18.19 8.11 1.72
N PRO A 130 -17.00 7.49 1.89
CA PRO A 130 -16.36 7.36 3.20
C PRO A 130 -15.87 8.68 3.83
N ASP A 131 -16.13 9.84 3.23
CA ASP A 131 -15.76 11.13 3.82
C ASP A 131 -16.33 11.34 5.24
N ARG A 132 -17.45 10.67 5.56
CA ARG A 132 -18.07 10.70 6.90
C ARG A 132 -17.37 9.83 7.95
N VAL A 133 -16.42 8.99 7.55
CA VAL A 133 -15.70 8.06 8.44
C VAL A 133 -14.20 8.35 8.54
N LYS A 134 -13.74 9.51 8.04
CA LYS A 134 -12.34 9.92 8.17
C LYS A 134 -12.01 10.23 9.63
N ILE A 135 -11.04 9.50 10.17
CA ILE A 135 -10.51 9.72 11.52
C ILE A 135 -9.11 10.34 11.38
N PRO A 136 -8.79 11.44 12.10
CA PRO A 136 -7.45 12.00 12.09
C PRO A 136 -6.41 10.99 12.58
N HIS A 137 -5.33 10.81 11.81
CA HIS A 137 -4.20 9.98 12.20
C HIS A 137 -3.10 10.84 12.82
N ILE A 138 -2.90 10.73 14.13
CA ILE A 138 -1.93 11.54 14.88
C ILE A 138 -0.55 10.87 14.81
N MET A 139 0.33 11.43 13.99
CA MET A 139 1.69 10.91 13.77
C MET A 139 2.68 11.22 14.90
N SER A 140 2.41 12.28 15.67
CA SER A 140 3.33 12.73 16.71
C SER A 140 2.59 13.29 17.90
N THR A 141 3.11 12.96 19.07
CA THR A 141 2.71 13.52 20.37
C THR A 141 3.96 13.93 21.13
N GLN A 142 3.84 14.79 22.15
CA GLN A 142 4.97 15.15 23.01
C GLN A 142 5.53 13.95 23.80
N GLN A 143 4.75 12.87 23.90
CA GLN A 143 5.10 11.63 24.61
C GLN A 143 5.67 10.56 23.68
N ASN A 144 5.88 10.87 22.40
CA ASN A 144 6.55 9.96 21.47
C ASN A 144 7.90 9.54 22.05
N ILE A 145 8.19 8.25 21.91
CA ILE A 145 9.39 7.64 22.45
C ILE A 145 10.31 7.29 21.29
N GLY A 146 11.47 7.94 21.23
CA GLY A 146 12.57 7.52 20.36
C GLY A 146 13.45 6.49 21.07
N PHE A 147 13.77 5.38 20.40
CA PHE A 147 14.78 4.44 20.88
C PHE A 147 15.92 4.34 19.87
N PHE A 148 17.15 4.51 20.34
CA PHE A 148 18.36 4.37 19.52
C PHE A 148 19.55 3.93 20.37
N ASN A 149 20.33 2.93 19.92
CA ASN A 149 21.49 2.38 20.64
C ASN A 149 21.20 2.05 22.12
N GLY A 150 20.05 1.43 22.39
CA GLY A 150 19.64 1.07 23.76
C GLY A 150 19.24 2.25 24.65
N LYS A 151 19.22 3.48 24.11
CA LYS A 151 18.80 4.69 24.83
C LYS A 151 17.40 5.09 24.42
N ARG A 152 16.57 5.36 25.42
CA ARG A 152 15.26 5.99 25.29
C ARG A 152 15.45 7.50 25.32
N LEU A 153 14.90 8.21 24.34
CA LEU A 153 14.83 9.67 24.31
C LEU A 153 13.37 10.08 24.25
N ALA A 154 12.97 10.98 25.14
CA ALA A 154 11.68 11.66 25.01
C ALA A 154 11.78 12.74 23.92
N ASP A 155 10.70 13.01 23.20
CA ASP A 155 10.70 13.99 22.09
C ASP A 155 11.10 15.41 22.52
N VAL A 156 10.85 15.80 23.77
CA VAL A 156 11.33 17.08 24.34
C VAL A 156 12.85 17.16 24.36
N GLU A 157 13.53 16.07 24.77
CA GLU A 157 14.99 16.01 24.71
C GLU A 157 15.47 16.04 23.26
N ARG A 158 14.75 15.39 22.35
CA ARG A 158 15.05 15.41 20.93
C ARG A 158 14.97 16.82 20.37
N GLN A 159 13.89 17.56 20.61
CA GLN A 159 13.69 18.94 20.12
C GLN A 159 14.71 19.92 20.67
N ILE A 160 15.02 19.87 21.97
CA ILE A 160 16.07 20.70 22.60
C ILE A 160 17.42 20.44 21.90
N LYS A 161 17.68 19.18 21.56
CA LYS A 161 18.90 18.76 20.90
C LYS A 161 18.91 19.08 19.40
N THR A 162 17.80 18.97 18.66
CA THR A 162 17.71 19.34 17.23
C THR A 162 17.84 20.85 17.01
N HIS A 163 17.44 21.68 17.99
CA HIS A 163 17.68 23.13 17.95
C HIS A 163 19.12 23.54 18.27
N ALA A 164 19.93 22.64 18.84
CA ALA A 164 21.38 22.79 18.83
C ALA A 164 21.88 22.45 17.42
N LYS A 165 22.33 23.46 16.66
CA LYS A 165 22.78 23.38 15.26
C LYS A 165 23.85 22.30 14.93
N GLU A 166 24.36 21.60 15.94
CA GLU A 166 25.45 20.62 15.86
C GLU A 166 25.12 19.26 16.50
N TYR A 167 23.88 19.00 16.89
CA TYR A 167 23.58 17.73 17.53
C TYR A 167 23.41 16.62 16.50
N ASP A 168 24.45 15.80 16.35
CA ASP A 168 24.39 14.47 15.75
C ASP A 168 24.09 13.43 16.86
N PRO A 169 22.81 13.06 17.09
CA PRO A 169 22.45 12.08 18.13
C PRO A 169 23.12 10.73 17.94
N PHE A 170 23.60 10.46 16.74
CA PHE A 170 24.03 9.16 16.29
C PHE A 170 25.55 9.09 16.11
N ARG A 171 26.26 10.22 16.29
CA ARG A 171 27.71 10.34 16.08
C ARG A 171 28.16 9.77 14.73
N THR A 172 27.28 9.87 13.73
CA THR A 172 27.51 9.43 12.35
C THR A 172 28.61 10.23 11.65
N GLY A 173 28.95 11.43 12.15
CA GLY A 173 29.91 12.32 11.53
C GLY A 173 29.37 13.00 10.26
N ALA A 174 28.09 12.80 9.93
CA ALA A 174 27.44 13.42 8.80
C ALA A 174 27.17 14.90 9.09
N ARG A 175 27.89 15.81 8.42
CA ARG A 175 27.59 17.24 8.48
C ARG A 175 26.36 17.56 7.64
N LEU A 176 25.41 18.30 8.21
CA LEU A 176 24.34 18.92 7.42
C LEU A 176 24.95 19.95 6.47
N LYS A 177 24.62 19.84 5.18
CA LYS A 177 25.12 20.74 4.13
C LYS A 177 24.60 22.15 4.42
N GLY A 178 25.49 23.08 4.79
CA GLY A 178 25.15 24.47 5.11
C GLY A 178 25.46 24.94 6.54
N SER A 179 26.02 24.08 7.40
CA SER A 179 26.55 24.54 8.69
C SER A 179 27.83 25.38 8.50
N PRO A 180 27.95 26.58 9.13
CA PRO A 180 29.15 27.39 9.02
C PRO A 180 30.37 26.65 9.57
N ALA A 181 31.53 26.86 8.95
CA ALA A 181 32.81 26.37 9.46
C ALA A 181 33.17 27.11 10.77
N PRO A 182 33.90 26.45 11.70
CA PRO A 182 34.31 27.05 12.97
C PRO A 182 35.18 28.29 12.77
#